data_AF-A0A0J9E0H0-F1
#
_entry.id   AF-A0A0J9E0H0-F1
#
_cell.length_a   1.000
_cell.length_b   1.000
_cell.length_c   1.000
_cell.angle_alpha   90.00
_cell.angle_beta   90.00
_cell.angle_gamma   90.00
#
_symmetry.space_group_name_H-M   'P 1'
#
loop_
_entity.id
_entity.type
_entity.pdbx_description
1 polymer ?
#
loop_
_entity_poly.entity_id
_entity_poly.type
_entity_poly.pdbx_seq_one_letter_code
_entity_poly.pdbx_strand_id
1 'polypeptide(L)'
;MPFLIALLGIAGAVIFWMYRARDAANAASDLADMAGDVVSAARRFGFRRRYNTHPVDSIEDADLAVGGLGVAFLQLGGTPTAEQRAALLISLQSQLGLDREKAEELDVLGQWFVNECNGPAPAVSRLSKRLFKLSGAEQFETVIGVAGDVGAANGGELSDQQRDALGDIKNAFRIR
;
A
#
# COMPACT_ATOMS: atom_id res chain seq x y z
N MET A 1 -40.85 -8.23 -26.47
CA MET A 1 -40.34 -7.91 -25.12
C MET A 1 -38.90 -8.40 -24.80
N PRO A 2 -37.96 -8.61 -25.75
CA PRO A 2 -36.53 -8.81 -25.42
C PRO A 2 -35.72 -7.51 -25.39
N PHE A 3 -36.17 -6.48 -26.11
CA PHE A 3 -35.46 -5.19 -26.23
C PHE A 3 -35.36 -4.42 -24.91
N LEU A 4 -36.37 -4.53 -24.03
CA LEU A 4 -36.35 -3.88 -22.72
C LEU A 4 -35.33 -4.53 -21.76
N ILE A 5 -35.15 -5.86 -21.85
CA ILE A 5 -34.18 -6.59 -21.02
C ILE A 5 -32.75 -6.31 -21.51
N ALA A 6 -32.54 -6.27 -22.83
CA ALA A 6 -31.26 -5.89 -23.41
C ALA A 6 -30.87 -4.45 -23.04
N LEU A 7 -31.83 -3.52 -23.04
CA LEU A 7 -31.60 -2.13 -22.67
C LEU A 7 -31.30 -1.97 -21.16
N LEU A 8 -31.96 -2.75 -20.30
CA LEU A 8 -31.62 -2.83 -18.87
C LEU A 8 -30.25 -3.45 -18.61
N GLY A 9 -29.85 -4.46 -19.40
CA GLY A 9 -28.52 -5.06 -19.30
C GLY A 9 -27.40 -4.09 -19.69
N ILE A 10 -27.59 -3.31 -20.76
CA ILE A 10 -26.66 -2.27 -21.17
C ILE A 10 -26.62 -1.13 -20.14
N ALA A 11 -27.78 -0.69 -19.65
CA ALA A 11 -27.85 0.33 -18.61
C ALA A 11 -27.16 -0.13 -17.31
N GLY A 12 -27.37 -1.39 -16.90
CA GLY A 12 -26.70 -1.98 -15.74
C GLY A 12 -25.18 -2.10 -15.92
N ALA A 13 -24.71 -2.49 -17.10
CA ALA A 13 -23.29 -2.55 -17.42
C ALA A 13 -22.64 -1.17 -17.41
N VAL A 14 -23.30 -0.15 -17.99
CA VAL A 14 -22.82 1.24 -17.98
C VAL A 14 -22.78 1.79 -16.56
N ILE A 15 -23.80 1.54 -15.75
CA ILE A 15 -23.85 1.96 -14.34
C ILE A 15 -22.77 1.26 -13.51
N PHE A 16 -22.59 -0.06 -13.67
CA PHE A 16 -21.54 -0.82 -12.99
C PHE A 16 -20.13 -0.33 -13.38
N TRP A 17 -19.91 -0.08 -14.67
CA TRP A 17 -18.64 0.44 -15.16
C TRP A 17 -18.41 1.89 -14.71
N MET A 18 -19.46 2.71 -14.63
CA MET A 18 -19.40 4.06 -14.06
C MET A 18 -19.11 4.05 -12.57
N TYR A 19 -19.70 3.14 -11.77
CA TYR A 19 -19.35 3.04 -10.35
C TYR A 19 -17.88 2.64 -10.16
N ARG A 20 -17.41 1.61 -10.88
CA ARG A 20 -15.99 1.20 -10.86
C ARG A 20 -15.04 2.32 -11.34
N ALA A 21 -15.41 3.04 -12.39
CA ALA A 21 -14.60 4.14 -12.92
C ALA A 21 -14.66 5.39 -12.05
N ARG A 22 -15.74 5.61 -11.30
CA ARG A 22 -15.90 6.75 -10.40
C ARG A 22 -15.11 6.56 -9.10
N ASP A 23 -14.94 5.32 -8.64
CA ASP A 23 -13.99 4.99 -7.58
C ASP A 23 -12.54 5.26 -8.04
N ALA A 24 -12.20 4.94 -9.29
CA ALA A 24 -10.89 5.26 -9.88
C ALA A 24 -10.70 6.75 -10.18
N ALA A 25 -11.76 7.48 -10.57
CA ALA A 25 -11.71 8.88 -10.95
C ALA A 25 -11.74 9.83 -9.75
N ASN A 26 -12.48 9.51 -8.68
CA ASN A 26 -12.41 10.24 -7.42
C ASN A 26 -11.04 10.03 -6.77
N ALA A 27 -10.50 8.80 -6.80
CA ALA A 27 -9.11 8.56 -6.42
C ALA A 27 -8.12 9.38 -7.27
N ALA A 28 -8.30 9.47 -8.59
CA ALA A 28 -7.42 10.26 -9.46
C ALA A 28 -7.50 11.78 -9.23
N SER A 29 -8.68 12.31 -8.90
CA SER A 29 -8.88 13.72 -8.55
C SER A 29 -8.26 14.06 -7.19
N ASP A 30 -8.47 13.22 -6.18
CA ASP A 30 -7.88 13.39 -4.84
C ASP A 30 -6.36 13.17 -4.87
N LEU A 31 -5.84 12.31 -5.76
CA LEU A 31 -4.41 12.08 -5.97
C LEU A 31 -3.67 13.30 -6.56
N ALA A 32 -4.34 14.16 -7.31
CA ALA A 32 -3.72 15.35 -7.90
C ALA A 32 -3.45 16.44 -6.84
N ASP A 33 -4.42 16.67 -5.94
CA ASP A 33 -4.24 17.58 -4.81
C ASP A 33 -3.33 16.96 -3.72
N MET A 34 -3.37 15.63 -3.52
CA MET A 34 -2.46 14.93 -2.62
C MET A 34 -1.02 14.84 -3.13
N ALA A 35 -0.74 14.98 -4.43
CA ALA A 35 0.63 14.89 -4.94
C ALA A 35 1.55 15.98 -4.34
N GLY A 36 1.02 17.16 -4.01
CA GLY A 36 1.75 18.22 -3.31
C GLY A 36 2.07 17.84 -1.86
N ASP A 37 1.08 17.35 -1.14
CA ASP A 37 1.18 16.99 0.28
C ASP A 37 2.04 15.74 0.49
N VAL A 38 1.88 14.70 -0.36
CA VAL A 38 2.70 13.48 -0.41
C VAL A 38 4.18 13.82 -0.61
N VAL A 39 4.51 14.71 -1.55
CA VAL A 39 5.89 15.11 -1.81
C VAL A 39 6.47 15.94 -0.65
N SER A 40 5.62 16.67 0.08
CA SER A 40 6.03 17.42 1.28
C SER A 40 6.29 16.49 2.48
N ALA A 41 5.41 15.52 2.72
CA ALA A 41 5.56 14.46 3.72
C ALA A 41 6.81 13.63 3.42
N ALA A 42 7.01 13.21 2.17
CA ALA A 42 8.22 12.49 1.76
C ALA A 42 9.51 13.28 2.08
N ARG A 43 9.51 14.61 1.89
CA ARG A 43 10.67 15.44 2.25
C ARG A 43 10.94 15.47 3.76
N ARG A 44 9.92 15.35 4.63
CA ARG A 44 10.09 15.28 6.10
C ARG A 44 10.84 14.00 6.51
N PHE A 45 10.63 12.92 5.78
CA PHE A 45 11.40 11.67 5.88
C PHE A 45 12.71 11.67 5.07
N GLY A 46 13.15 12.83 4.58
CA GLY A 46 14.39 12.94 3.81
C GLY A 46 14.35 12.30 2.42
N PHE A 47 13.18 11.87 1.93
CA PHE A 47 13.04 11.26 0.61
C PHE A 47 13.40 12.26 -0.49
N ARG A 48 14.31 11.85 -1.39
CA ARG A 48 14.71 12.63 -2.55
C ARG A 48 14.49 11.83 -3.81
N ARG A 49 13.50 12.23 -4.61
CA ARG A 49 13.26 11.63 -5.92
C ARG A 49 14.48 11.88 -6.83
N ARG A 50 15.04 10.82 -7.39
CA ARG A 50 16.12 10.89 -8.38
C ARG A 50 15.53 10.77 -9.79
N TYR A 51 16.05 11.58 -10.73
CA TYR A 51 15.66 11.47 -12.14
C TYR A 51 16.09 10.13 -12.72
N ASN A 52 15.29 9.59 -13.65
CA ASN A 52 15.51 8.30 -14.34
C ASN A 52 15.56 7.05 -13.45
N THR A 53 15.10 7.16 -12.20
CA THR A 53 15.02 6.03 -11.27
C THR A 53 13.58 5.92 -10.75
N HIS A 54 13.10 4.69 -10.58
CA HIS A 54 11.79 4.47 -9.99
C HIS A 54 11.76 5.03 -8.55
N PRO A 55 10.68 5.69 -8.11
CA PRO A 55 10.64 6.32 -6.79
C PRO A 55 11.03 5.41 -5.63
N VAL A 56 10.49 4.19 -5.59
CA VAL A 56 10.84 3.17 -4.58
C VAL A 56 12.34 2.87 -4.51
N ASP A 57 13.06 2.89 -5.64
CA ASP A 57 14.50 2.62 -5.63
C ASP A 57 15.30 3.80 -5.07
N SER A 58 14.69 4.99 -4.99
CA SER A 58 15.29 6.19 -4.41
C SER A 58 15.05 6.30 -2.89
N ILE A 59 14.33 5.36 -2.28
CA ILE A 59 14.10 5.35 -0.83
C ILE A 59 15.41 5.10 -0.11
N GLU A 60 15.83 5.98 0.80
CA GLU A 60 17.09 5.83 1.57
C GLU A 60 16.83 5.47 3.04
N ASP A 61 15.59 5.66 3.51
CA ASP A 61 15.15 5.35 4.86
C ASP A 61 14.39 4.00 4.87
N ALA A 62 14.75 3.10 5.78
CA ALA A 62 14.10 1.81 5.91
C ALA A 62 12.64 1.95 6.34
N ASP A 63 12.31 2.94 7.17
CA ASP A 63 10.96 3.15 7.70
C ASP A 63 9.97 3.50 6.59
N LEU A 64 10.42 4.25 5.59
CA LEU A 64 9.65 4.54 4.38
C LEU A 64 9.30 3.27 3.59
N ALA A 65 10.25 2.34 3.50
CA ALA A 65 10.03 1.08 2.81
C ALA A 65 9.14 0.12 3.63
N VAL A 66 9.23 0.14 4.97
CA VAL A 66 8.31 -0.59 5.86
C VAL A 66 6.89 -0.04 5.73
N GLY A 67 6.71 1.28 5.83
CA GLY A 67 5.41 1.94 5.69
C GLY A 67 4.76 1.66 4.34
N GLY A 68 5.52 1.82 3.24
CA GLY A 68 5.05 1.48 1.90
C GLY A 68 4.67 0.01 1.75
N LEU A 69 5.44 -0.90 2.36
CA LEU A 69 5.17 -2.32 2.30
C LEU A 69 3.92 -2.71 3.11
N GLY A 70 3.72 -2.08 4.27
CA GLY A 70 2.49 -2.24 5.08
C GLY A 70 1.24 -1.78 4.32
N VAL A 71 1.30 -0.63 3.65
CA VAL A 71 0.21 -0.14 2.79
C VAL A 71 -0.06 -1.09 1.62
N ALA A 72 0.99 -1.56 0.94
CA ALA A 72 0.86 -2.52 -0.15
C ALA A 72 0.21 -3.83 0.32
N PHE A 73 0.64 -4.35 1.47
CA PHE A 73 0.10 -5.56 2.07
C PHE A 73 -1.36 -5.43 2.46
N LEU A 74 -1.74 -4.29 3.05
CA LEU A 74 -3.13 -3.98 3.40
C LEU A 74 -4.02 -4.02 2.14
N GLN A 75 -3.59 -3.38 1.05
CA GLN A 75 -4.36 -3.31 -0.20
C GLN A 75 -4.46 -4.64 -0.96
N LEU A 76 -3.56 -5.60 -0.72
CA LEU A 76 -3.71 -6.97 -1.26
C LEU A 76 -4.95 -7.68 -0.71
N GLY A 77 -5.40 -7.30 0.49
CA GLY A 77 -6.65 -7.80 1.07
C GLY A 77 -7.92 -7.29 0.37
N GLY A 78 -7.79 -6.35 -0.57
CA GLY A 78 -8.90 -5.66 -1.22
C GLY A 78 -9.00 -4.21 -0.76
N THR A 79 -10.21 -3.65 -0.84
CA THR A 79 -10.47 -2.27 -0.39
C THR A 79 -10.36 -2.20 1.14
N PRO A 80 -9.39 -1.45 1.70
CA PRO A 80 -9.19 -1.42 3.15
C PRO A 80 -10.36 -0.76 3.89
N THR A 81 -10.74 -1.31 5.04
CA THR A 81 -11.71 -0.65 5.95
C THR A 81 -11.03 0.40 6.82
N ALA A 82 -11.82 1.27 7.46
CA ALA A 82 -11.31 2.29 8.37
C ALA A 82 -10.58 1.66 9.57
N GLU A 83 -11.09 0.54 10.08
CA GLU A 83 -10.50 -0.21 11.19
C GLU A 83 -9.15 -0.81 10.80
N GLN A 84 -9.05 -1.38 9.61
CA GLN A 84 -7.79 -1.95 9.10
C GLN A 84 -6.75 -0.85 8.85
N ARG A 85 -7.17 0.30 8.34
CA ARG A 85 -6.28 1.46 8.18
C ARG A 85 -5.81 2.00 9.53
N ALA A 86 -6.70 2.09 10.52
CA ALA A 86 -6.33 2.47 11.88
C ALA A 86 -5.36 1.47 12.51
N ALA A 87 -5.56 0.17 12.30
CA ALA A 87 -4.64 -0.87 12.76
C ALA A 87 -3.26 -0.75 12.12
N LEU A 88 -3.19 -0.45 10.82
CA LEU A 88 -1.92 -0.15 10.14
C LEU A 88 -1.21 1.04 10.81
N LEU A 89 -1.92 2.16 11.05
CA LEU A 89 -1.32 3.34 11.68
C LEU A 89 -0.83 3.06 13.11
N ILE A 90 -1.58 2.29 13.89
CA ILE A 90 -1.18 1.88 15.25
C ILE A 90 0.07 0.99 15.18
N SER A 91 0.10 0.05 14.24
CA SER A 91 1.23 -0.85 14.03
C SER A 91 2.48 -0.09 13.58
N LEU A 92 2.36 0.86 12.66
CA LEU A 92 3.50 1.69 12.25
C LEU A 92 4.06 2.51 13.43
N GLN A 93 3.19 3.06 14.29
CA GLN A 93 3.64 3.75 15.51
C GLN A 93 4.39 2.83 16.46
N SER A 94 3.87 1.63 16.72
CA SER A 94 4.47 0.70 17.68
C SER A 94 5.75 0.04 17.16
N GLN A 95 5.77 -0.38 15.90
CA GLN A 95 6.87 -1.12 15.28
C GLN A 95 8.05 -0.21 14.92
N LEU A 96 7.79 1.05 14.54
CA LEU A 96 8.81 2.02 14.13
C LEU A 96 9.08 3.11 15.19
N GLY A 97 8.34 3.12 16.30
CA GLY A 97 8.48 4.15 17.34
C GLY A 97 8.09 5.55 16.86
N LEU A 98 7.15 5.64 15.93
CA LEU A 98 6.70 6.90 15.33
C LEU A 98 5.55 7.51 16.11
N ASP A 99 5.40 8.83 16.02
CA ASP A 99 4.18 9.50 16.42
C ASP A 99 3.07 9.28 15.37
N ARG A 100 1.85 9.64 15.75
CA ARG A 100 0.67 9.48 14.89
C ARG A 100 0.78 10.26 13.58
N GLU A 101 1.29 11.49 13.62
CA GLU A 101 1.42 12.34 12.43
C GLU A 101 2.35 11.68 11.39
N LYS A 102 3.51 11.18 11.83
CA LYS A 102 4.46 10.46 10.98
C LYS A 102 3.89 9.16 10.44
N ALA A 103 3.11 8.41 11.23
CA ALA A 103 2.47 7.20 10.74
C ALA A 103 1.43 7.51 9.65
N GLU A 104 0.65 8.59 9.80
CA GLU A 104 -0.31 9.07 8.80
C GLU A 104 0.40 9.53 7.52
N GLU A 105 1.53 10.23 7.66
CA GLU A 105 2.39 10.60 6.53
C GLU A 105 2.97 9.38 5.79
N LEU A 106 3.41 8.35 6.52
CA LEU A 106 3.90 7.10 5.94
C LEU A 106 2.81 6.35 5.18
N ASP A 107 1.58 6.36 5.68
CA ASP A 107 0.44 5.72 5.03
C ASP A 107 0.08 6.43 3.71
N VAL A 108 0.04 7.77 3.72
CA VAL A 108 -0.14 8.60 2.51
C VAL A 108 0.98 8.37 1.49
N LEU A 109 2.23 8.37 1.93
CA LEU A 109 3.38 8.12 1.06
C LEU A 109 3.42 6.68 0.54
N GLY A 110 3.03 5.72 1.37
CA GLY A 110 2.91 4.32 0.99
C GLY A 110 1.89 4.11 -0.12
N GLN A 111 0.74 4.81 -0.05
CA GLN A 111 -0.26 4.79 -1.12
C GLN A 111 0.34 5.27 -2.45
N TRP A 112 1.14 6.34 -2.40
CA TRP A 112 1.83 6.82 -3.59
C TRP A 112 2.85 5.81 -4.14
N PHE A 113 3.66 5.18 -3.29
CA PHE A 113 4.58 4.12 -3.74
C PHE A 113 3.86 2.96 -4.40
N VAL A 114 2.70 2.55 -3.86
CA VAL A 114 1.88 1.49 -4.46
C VAL A 114 1.38 1.89 -5.85
N ASN A 115 0.92 3.14 -6.00
CA ASN A 115 0.46 3.67 -7.28
C ASN A 115 1.60 3.73 -8.31
N GLU A 116 2.78 4.22 -7.92
CA GLU A 116 3.97 4.27 -8.81
C GLU A 116 4.42 2.86 -9.24
N CYS A 117 4.22 1.85 -8.39
CA CYS A 117 4.48 0.45 -8.72
C CYS A 117 3.41 -0.18 -9.62
N ASN A 118 2.34 0.55 -9.99
CA ASN A 118 1.16 0.04 -10.70
C ASN A 118 0.38 -1.02 -9.92
N GLY A 119 0.29 -0.87 -8.60
CA GLY A 119 -0.56 -1.67 -7.73
C GLY A 119 0.19 -2.42 -6.61
N PRO A 120 -0.56 -3.09 -5.72
CA PRO A 120 -0.02 -3.60 -4.46
C PRO A 120 0.92 -4.80 -4.62
N ALA A 121 0.61 -5.75 -5.50
CA ALA A 121 1.47 -6.92 -5.74
C ALA A 121 2.88 -6.56 -6.25
N PRO A 122 3.04 -5.74 -7.33
CA PRO A 122 4.37 -5.31 -7.75
C PRO A 122 5.06 -4.42 -6.70
N ALA A 123 4.28 -3.65 -5.91
CA ALA A 123 4.81 -2.84 -4.82
C ALA A 123 5.45 -3.71 -3.72
N VAL A 124 4.78 -4.79 -3.27
CA VAL A 124 5.35 -5.74 -2.31
C VAL A 124 6.70 -6.25 -2.80
N SER A 125 6.76 -6.80 -4.02
CA SER A 125 8.00 -7.36 -4.54
C SER A 125 9.14 -6.33 -4.59
N ARG A 126 8.84 -5.09 -5.00
CA ARG A 126 9.85 -4.03 -5.14
C ARG A 126 10.29 -3.48 -3.79
N LEU A 127 9.35 -3.18 -2.90
CA LEU A 127 9.60 -2.61 -1.58
C LEU A 127 10.34 -3.61 -0.68
N SER A 128 9.98 -4.90 -0.69
CA SER A 128 10.70 -5.92 0.08
C SER A 128 12.16 -6.04 -0.37
N LYS A 129 12.41 -6.03 -1.69
CA LYS A 129 13.78 -6.04 -2.24
C LYS A 129 14.54 -4.76 -1.89
N ARG A 130 13.87 -3.60 -1.89
CA ARG A 130 14.50 -2.33 -1.51
C ARG A 130 14.85 -2.32 -0.02
N LEU A 131 13.92 -2.72 0.84
CA LEU A 131 14.10 -2.78 2.27
C LEU A 131 15.25 -3.71 2.65
N PHE A 132 15.31 -4.91 2.06
CA PHE A 132 16.44 -5.83 2.26
C PHE A 132 17.78 -5.20 1.84
N LYS A 133 17.82 -4.40 0.78
CA LYS A 133 19.04 -3.68 0.38
C LYS A 133 19.44 -2.57 1.36
N LEU A 134 18.51 -2.01 2.12
CA LEU A 134 18.75 -0.93 3.08
C LEU A 134 19.20 -1.47 4.44
N SER A 135 18.51 -2.48 4.97
CA SER A 135 18.68 -2.96 6.35
C SER A 135 19.04 -4.45 6.45
N GLY A 136 19.24 -5.14 5.33
CA GLY A 136 19.45 -6.59 5.34
C GLY A 136 18.24 -7.31 5.93
N ALA A 137 18.48 -8.19 6.91
CA ALA A 137 17.43 -8.96 7.57
C ALA A 137 16.83 -8.26 8.80
N GLU A 138 17.37 -7.10 9.22
CA GLU A 138 17.02 -6.45 10.49
C GLU A 138 15.53 -6.08 10.57
N GLN A 139 14.97 -5.56 9.48
CA GLN A 139 13.57 -5.11 9.43
C GLN A 139 12.57 -6.22 9.08
N PHE A 140 13.01 -7.49 9.04
CA PHE A 140 12.12 -8.60 8.73
C PHE A 140 11.00 -8.74 9.77
N GLU A 141 11.35 -8.82 11.05
CA GLU A 141 10.38 -8.96 12.14
C GLU A 141 9.43 -7.76 12.23
N THR A 142 9.94 -6.55 12.01
CA THR A 142 9.13 -5.32 11.93
C THR A 142 8.04 -5.44 10.87
N VAL A 143 8.40 -5.84 9.64
CA VAL A 143 7.45 -5.98 8.53
C VAL A 143 6.45 -7.11 8.78
N ILE A 144 6.90 -8.25 9.31
CA ILE A 144 6.01 -9.36 9.65
C ILE A 144 5.05 -8.97 10.77
N GLY A 145 5.52 -8.20 11.76
CA GLY A 145 4.69 -7.60 12.80
C GLY A 145 3.60 -6.70 12.22
N VAL A 146 3.97 -5.78 11.32
CA VAL A 146 3.00 -4.92 10.62
C VAL A 146 1.98 -5.74 9.83
N ALA A 147 2.42 -6.75 9.08
CA ALA A 147 1.53 -7.63 8.32
C ALA A 147 0.60 -8.45 9.23
N GLY A 148 1.09 -8.91 10.38
CA GLY A 148 0.34 -9.64 11.40
C GLY A 148 -0.74 -8.78 12.04
N ASP A 149 -0.41 -7.54 12.43
CA ASP A 149 -1.36 -6.59 13.04
C ASP A 149 -2.48 -6.22 12.06
N VAL A 150 -2.14 -6.00 10.78
CA VAL A 150 -3.12 -5.78 9.71
C VAL A 150 -4.01 -7.01 9.50
N GLY A 151 -3.45 -8.21 9.52
CA GLY A 151 -4.21 -9.46 9.42
C GLY A 151 -5.16 -9.69 10.60
N ALA A 152 -4.72 -9.37 11.81
CA ALA A 152 -5.54 -9.46 13.01
C ALA A 152 -6.77 -8.53 12.95
N ALA A 153 -6.61 -7.34 12.38
CA ALA A 153 -7.72 -6.41 12.14
C ALA A 153 -8.74 -6.94 11.11
N ASN A 154 -8.38 -7.92 10.29
CA ASN A 154 -9.28 -8.62 9.36
C ASN A 154 -9.94 -9.86 9.97
N GLY A 155 -10.28 -9.82 11.26
CA GLY A 155 -10.86 -10.97 11.97
C GLY A 155 -9.89 -12.15 12.13
N GLY A 156 -8.58 -11.92 11.93
CA GLY A 156 -7.54 -12.94 12.02
C GLY A 156 -7.31 -13.76 10.74
N GLU A 157 -8.00 -13.46 9.64
CA GLU A 157 -7.83 -14.17 8.38
C GLU A 157 -7.09 -13.32 7.34
N LEU A 158 -6.05 -13.89 6.74
CA LEU A 158 -5.36 -13.31 5.60
C LEU A 158 -5.99 -13.80 4.29
N SER A 159 -6.15 -12.89 3.33
CA SER A 159 -6.50 -13.25 1.96
C SER A 159 -5.41 -14.13 1.31
N ASP A 160 -5.77 -14.84 0.23
CA ASP A 160 -4.80 -15.66 -0.52
C ASP A 160 -3.61 -14.80 -1.00
N GLN A 161 -3.88 -13.60 -1.51
CA GLN A 161 -2.86 -12.68 -2.00
C GLN A 161 -1.93 -12.19 -0.88
N GLN A 162 -2.47 -11.93 0.32
CA GLN A 162 -1.66 -11.56 1.48
C GLN A 162 -0.79 -12.73 1.95
N ARG A 163 -1.30 -13.96 1.94
CA ARG A 163 -0.50 -15.15 2.27
C ARG A 163 0.64 -15.36 1.27
N ASP A 164 0.37 -15.21 -0.01
CA ASP A 164 1.41 -15.28 -1.05
C ASP A 164 2.47 -14.18 -0.87
N ALA A 165 2.02 -12.96 -0.55
CA ALA A 165 2.91 -11.83 -0.28
C ALA A 165 3.82 -12.06 0.94
N LEU A 166 3.37 -12.74 1.99
CA LEU A 166 4.25 -13.13 3.10
C LEU A 166 5.37 -14.07 2.61
N GLY A 167 5.05 -14.98 1.69
CA GLY A 167 6.04 -15.82 1.02
C GLY A 167 7.05 -15.00 0.22
N ASP A 168 6.59 -14.02 -0.55
CA ASP A 168 7.45 -13.12 -1.32
C ASP A 168 8.37 -12.26 -0.43
N ILE A 169 7.84 -11.74 0.68
CA ILE A 169 8.62 -11.01 1.68
C ILE A 169 9.69 -11.92 2.27
N LYS A 170 9.32 -13.12 2.73
CA LYS A 170 10.26 -14.11 3.29
C LYS A 170 11.39 -14.44 2.31
N ASN A 171 11.05 -14.66 1.03
CA ASN A 171 12.00 -14.91 -0.03
C ASN A 171 12.92 -13.71 -0.29
N ALA A 172 12.39 -12.49 -0.33
CA ALA A 172 13.17 -11.27 -0.52
C ALA A 172 14.20 -11.06 0.61
N PHE A 173 13.81 -11.38 1.84
CA PHE A 173 14.66 -11.30 3.03
C PHE A 173 15.58 -12.51 3.22
N ARG A 174 15.48 -13.52 2.34
CA ARG A 174 16.29 -14.76 2.37
C ARG A 174 16.13 -15.56 3.66
N ILE A 175 14.95 -15.50 4.28
CA ILE A 175 14.59 -16.27 5.47
C ILE A 175 14.13 -17.66 5.02
N ARG A 176 14.66 -18.72 5.64
CA ARG A 176 14.33 -20.12 5.33
C ARG A 176 13.08 -20.59 6.03
#